data_AF-A0A962RHD3-F1
#
_entry.id   AF-A0A962RHD3-F1
#
_cell.length_a   1.000
_cell.length_b   1.000
_cell.length_c   1.000
_cell.angle_alpha   90.00
_cell.angle_beta   90.00
_cell.angle_gamma   90.00
#
_symmetry.space_group_name_H-M   'P 1'
#
loop_
_entity.id
_entity.type
_entity.pdbx_description
1 polymer ?
#
loop_
_entity_poly.entity_id
_entity_poly.type
_entity_poly.pdbx_seq_one_letter_code
_entity_poly.pdbx_strand_id
1 'polypeptide(L)'
;MLVVVGLISILATQSVQARMYQWRNPLTGTMQVSGKPPAWYRGEADGPRVWVYDGGFLVDDTAISVTDEQAEKLRGAAFEEHEARQRAERLNRLERLARRQELRRRADERRASADRTETGGGTRQGADSDKLVTPSADTPLDDSMVGRLKDLIRDFDRQGGSGGR
;
A
#
# COMPACT_ATOMS: atom_id res chain seq x y z
N MET A 1 21.72 -18.93 -2.19
CA MET A 1 22.03 -17.56 -2.67
C MET A 1 21.13 -17.05 -3.80
N LEU A 2 20.74 -17.87 -4.78
CA LEU A 2 19.85 -17.47 -5.89
C LEU A 2 18.48 -16.88 -5.46
N VAL A 3 17.91 -17.34 -4.34
CA VAL A 3 16.58 -16.89 -3.86
C VAL A 3 16.61 -15.46 -3.30
N VAL A 4 17.72 -15.05 -2.67
CA VAL A 4 17.85 -13.71 -2.07
C VAL A 4 18.04 -12.64 -3.14
N VAL A 5 18.75 -12.97 -4.23
CA VAL A 5 18.91 -12.08 -5.39
C VAL A 5 17.57 -11.87 -6.12
N GLY A 6 16.72 -12.91 -6.20
CA GLY A 6 15.38 -12.79 -6.77
C GLY A 6 14.44 -11.88 -5.97
N LEU A 7 14.52 -11.90 -4.63
CA LEU A 7 13.63 -11.13 -3.76
C LEU A 7 13.94 -9.62 -3.78
N ILE A 8 15.22 -9.24 -3.92
CA ILE A 8 15.64 -7.83 -3.97
C ILE A 8 15.20 -7.16 -5.29
N SER A 9 15.16 -7.90 -6.40
CA SER A 9 14.73 -7.37 -7.71
C SER A 9 13.23 -7.01 -7.77
N ILE A 10 12.38 -7.60 -6.92
CA ILE A 10 10.93 -7.34 -6.93
C ILE A 10 10.57 -6.03 -6.19
N LEU A 11 11.41 -5.57 -5.28
CA LEU A 11 11.17 -4.34 -4.50
C LEU A 11 11.56 -3.05 -5.26
N ALA A 12 12.21 -3.16 -6.42
CA ALA A 12 12.67 -2.02 -7.21
C ALA A 12 11.64 -1.49 -8.21
N THR A 13 10.47 -2.13 -8.37
CA THR A 13 9.40 -1.62 -9.24
C THR A 13 8.52 -0.60 -8.51
N GLN A 14 9.14 0.41 -7.90
CA GLN A 14 8.38 1.63 -7.63
C GLN A 14 8.10 2.24 -8.99
N SER A 15 6.87 2.06 -9.47
CA SER A 15 6.36 2.76 -10.65
C SER A 15 6.45 4.24 -10.33
N VAL A 16 7.56 4.87 -10.71
CA VAL A 16 7.63 6.32 -10.78
C VAL A 16 6.51 6.69 -11.74
N GLN A 17 5.40 7.19 -11.20
CA GLN A 17 4.33 7.77 -11.97
C GLN A 17 4.87 9.08 -12.55
N ALA A 18 5.64 8.93 -13.61
CA ALA A 18 6.26 10.03 -14.32
C ALA A 18 5.19 10.65 -15.20
N ARG A 19 4.96 11.95 -15.00
CA ARG A 19 4.16 12.74 -15.92
C ARG A 19 4.89 12.87 -17.25
N MET A 20 4.17 12.61 -18.34
CA MET A 20 4.70 12.61 -19.69
C MET A 20 3.96 13.63 -20.54
N TYR A 21 4.70 14.48 -21.23
CA TYR A 21 4.20 15.52 -22.10
C TYR A 21 4.46 15.11 -23.54
N GLN A 22 3.41 15.11 -24.35
CA GLN A 22 3.48 14.70 -25.75
C GLN A 22 2.91 15.81 -26.63
N TRP A 23 3.62 16.21 -27.68
CA TRP A 23 3.14 17.22 -28.62
C TRP A 23 3.64 16.93 -30.04
N ARG A 24 2.99 17.54 -31.03
CA ARG A 24 3.43 17.46 -32.42
C ARG A 24 4.34 18.63 -32.74
N ASN A 25 5.54 18.36 -33.23
CA ASN A 25 6.42 19.43 -33.72
C ASN A 25 5.81 20.05 -34.99
N PRO A 26 5.55 21.37 -35.03
CA PRO A 26 4.88 22.02 -36.16
C PRO A 26 5.74 22.08 -37.43
N LEU A 27 7.07 22.08 -37.29
CA LEU A 27 8.00 22.15 -38.42
C LEU A 27 8.17 20.79 -39.10
N THR A 28 8.28 19.72 -38.31
CA THR A 28 8.59 18.38 -38.83
C THR A 28 7.39 17.44 -38.85
N GLY A 29 6.28 17.78 -38.18
CA GLY A 29 5.11 16.92 -38.03
C GLY A 29 5.34 15.70 -37.13
N THR A 30 6.53 15.54 -36.56
CA THR A 30 6.88 14.39 -35.71
C THR A 30 6.32 14.54 -34.31
N MET A 31 5.90 13.43 -33.71
CA MET A 31 5.53 13.40 -32.30
C MET A 31 6.77 13.49 -31.41
N GLN A 32 6.74 14.39 -30.44
CA GLN A 32 7.76 14.53 -29.41
C GLN A 32 7.18 14.17 -28.05
N VAL A 33 8.04 13.64 -27.17
CA VAL A 33 7.70 13.19 -25.83
C VAL A 33 8.77 13.67 -24.85
N SER A 34 8.35 14.19 -23.70
CA SER A 34 9.24 14.69 -22.65
C SER A 34 8.68 14.37 -21.26
N GLY A 35 9.55 14.10 -20.29
CA GLY A 35 9.16 14.05 -18.87
C GLY A 35 9.05 15.41 -18.19
N LYS A 36 9.40 16.49 -18.91
CA LYS A 36 9.31 17.88 -18.46
C LYS A 36 8.37 18.68 -19.37
N PRO A 37 7.59 19.62 -18.83
CA PRO A 37 6.73 20.47 -19.63
C PRO A 37 7.57 21.32 -20.60
N PRO A 38 7.15 21.47 -21.87
CA PRO A 38 7.70 22.49 -22.76
C PRO A 38 7.54 23.89 -22.17
N ALA A 39 8.45 24.82 -22.50
CA ALA A 39 8.45 26.16 -21.92
C ALA A 39 7.15 26.96 -22.19
N TRP A 40 6.47 26.69 -23.30
CA TRP A 40 5.18 27.31 -23.66
C TRP A 40 3.96 26.61 -23.03
N TYR A 41 4.13 25.43 -22.42
CA TYR A 41 3.01 24.72 -21.81
C TYR A 41 2.50 25.50 -20.59
N ARG A 42 1.28 26.05 -20.70
CA ARG A 42 0.65 26.99 -19.75
C ARG A 42 1.42 28.30 -19.56
N GLY A 43 2.33 28.63 -20.47
CA GLY A 43 2.94 29.95 -20.54
C GLY A 43 2.03 30.97 -21.22
N GLU A 44 2.44 32.23 -21.23
CA GLU A 44 1.76 33.29 -21.99
C GLU A 44 1.98 33.16 -23.52
N ALA A 45 3.01 32.41 -23.92
CA ALA A 45 3.32 32.18 -25.32
C ALA A 45 2.46 31.05 -25.89
N ASP A 46 1.76 31.33 -26.99
CA ASP A 46 1.07 30.31 -27.77
C ASP A 46 2.06 29.24 -28.26
N GLY A 47 1.64 27.98 -28.20
CA GLY A 47 2.46 26.85 -28.62
C GLY A 47 1.64 25.67 -29.13
N PRO A 48 2.31 24.63 -29.66
CA PRO A 48 1.64 23.42 -30.13
C PRO A 48 0.80 22.75 -29.04
N ARG A 49 -0.29 22.08 -29.44
CA ARG A 49 -1.09 21.21 -28.57
C ARG A 49 -0.20 20.23 -27.80
N VAL A 50 -0.38 20.18 -26.49
CA VAL A 50 0.29 19.25 -25.59
C VAL A 50 -0.75 18.33 -24.96
N TRP A 51 -0.51 17.02 -25.06
CA TRP A 51 -1.16 15.98 -24.29
C TRP A 51 -0.31 15.65 -23.08
N VAL A 52 -0.92 15.61 -21.89
CA VAL A 52 -0.24 15.26 -20.66
C VAL A 52 -0.79 13.95 -20.14
N TYR A 53 0.10 13.02 -19.89
CA TYR A 53 -0.21 11.72 -19.33
C TYR A 53 0.37 11.59 -17.93
N ASP A 54 -0.38 11.00 -17.01
CA ASP A 54 0.08 10.69 -15.65
C ASP A 54 -0.25 9.23 -15.36
N GLY A 55 0.76 8.41 -15.10
CA GLY A 55 0.58 6.96 -14.90
C GLY A 55 -0.07 6.22 -16.08
N GLY A 56 0.06 6.73 -17.31
CA GLY A 56 -0.56 6.16 -18.52
C GLY A 56 -1.97 6.68 -18.83
N PHE A 57 -2.55 7.52 -17.98
CA PHE A 57 -3.85 8.15 -18.21
C PHE A 57 -3.68 9.55 -18.78
N LEU A 58 -4.47 9.94 -19.79
CA LEU A 58 -4.49 11.31 -20.31
C LEU A 58 -5.16 12.22 -19.26
N VAL A 59 -4.40 13.19 -18.73
CA VAL A 59 -4.85 14.10 -17.66
C VAL A 59 -5.01 15.54 -18.15
N ASP A 60 -4.42 15.92 -19.28
CA ASP A 60 -4.58 17.25 -19.86
C ASP A 60 -4.45 17.21 -21.39
N ASP A 61 -5.19 18.06 -22.06
CA ASP A 61 -5.19 18.22 -23.51
C ASP A 61 -5.43 19.69 -23.86
N THR A 62 -4.36 20.37 -24.27
CA THR A 62 -4.41 21.82 -24.46
C THR A 62 -5.12 22.27 -25.75
N ALA A 63 -5.68 21.39 -26.57
CA ALA A 63 -6.41 21.83 -27.78
C ALA A 63 -7.88 22.14 -27.55
N ILE A 64 -8.45 21.73 -26.43
CA ILE A 64 -9.85 22.02 -26.16
C ILE A 64 -9.90 23.39 -25.50
N SER A 65 -10.03 24.43 -26.32
CA SER A 65 -10.45 25.75 -25.84
C SER A 65 -11.87 25.61 -25.30
N VAL A 66 -11.98 25.38 -23.99
CA VAL A 66 -13.25 25.41 -23.27
C VAL A 66 -13.53 26.84 -22.83
N THR A 67 -14.80 27.24 -22.89
CA THR A 67 -15.21 28.50 -22.27
C THR A 67 -15.06 28.40 -20.75
N ASP A 68 -14.95 29.53 -20.06
CA ASP A 68 -14.84 29.55 -18.59
C ASP A 68 -16.00 28.79 -17.93
N GLU A 69 -17.22 28.91 -18.48
CA GLU A 69 -18.41 28.20 -18.00
C GLU A 69 -18.26 26.68 -18.15
N GLN A 70 -17.74 26.20 -19.28
CA GLN A 70 -17.49 24.78 -19.51
C GLN A 70 -16.36 24.26 -18.61
N ALA A 71 -15.30 25.06 -18.43
CA ALA A 71 -14.21 24.73 -17.53
C ALA A 71 -14.69 24.59 -16.08
N GLU A 72 -15.60 25.45 -15.63
CA GLU A 72 -16.21 25.36 -14.30
C GLU A 72 -17.04 24.10 -14.15
N LYS A 73 -17.88 23.76 -15.15
CA LYS A 73 -18.68 22.52 -15.15
C LYS A 73 -17.80 21.27 -15.12
N LEU A 74 -16.74 21.25 -15.91
CA LEU A 74 -15.79 20.13 -15.94
C LEU A 74 -15.05 19.98 -14.61
N ARG A 75 -14.64 21.09 -13.99
CA ARG A 75 -14.05 21.07 -12.64
C ARG A 75 -15.04 20.54 -11.61
N GLY A 76 -16.28 21.02 -11.63
CA GLY A 76 -17.35 20.51 -10.75
C GLY A 76 -17.55 19.00 -10.88
N ALA A 77 -17.72 18.51 -12.11
CA ALA A 77 -17.89 17.08 -12.39
C ALA A 77 -16.69 16.23 -11.93
N ALA A 78 -15.46 16.71 -12.15
CA ALA A 78 -14.25 16.01 -11.72
C ALA A 78 -14.16 15.89 -10.18
N PHE A 79 -14.54 16.94 -9.44
CA PHE A 79 -14.59 16.89 -7.98
C PHE A 79 -15.69 15.94 -7.48
N GLU A 80 -16.89 15.99 -8.05
CA GLU A 80 -17.99 15.10 -7.69
C GLU A 80 -17.62 13.61 -7.89
N GLU A 81 -16.99 13.27 -9.02
CA GLU A 81 -16.54 11.91 -9.30
C GLU A 81 -15.49 11.45 -8.28
N HIS A 82 -14.51 12.32 -7.99
CA HIS A 82 -13.47 12.02 -7.00
C HIS A 82 -14.06 11.82 -5.60
N GLU A 83 -14.99 12.65 -5.16
CA GLU A 83 -15.70 12.47 -3.89
C GLU A 83 -16.54 11.19 -3.85
N ALA A 84 -17.22 10.86 -4.95
CA ALA A 84 -17.96 9.60 -5.07
C ALA A 84 -17.02 8.39 -4.92
N ARG A 85 -15.84 8.43 -5.54
CA ARG A 85 -14.81 7.39 -5.43
C ARG A 85 -14.31 7.26 -3.99
N GLN A 86 -13.98 8.36 -3.33
CA GLN A 86 -13.55 8.34 -1.92
C GLN A 86 -14.64 7.81 -0.99
N ARG A 87 -15.91 8.18 -1.21
CA ARG A 87 -17.04 7.63 -0.44
C ARG A 87 -17.17 6.13 -0.62
N ALA A 88 -17.07 5.63 -1.85
CA ALA A 88 -17.11 4.19 -2.13
C ALA A 88 -15.96 3.43 -1.45
N GLU A 89 -14.74 3.95 -1.51
CA GLU A 89 -13.59 3.35 -0.83
C GLU A 89 -13.75 3.31 0.69
N ARG A 90 -14.29 4.38 1.28
CA ARG A 90 -14.58 4.46 2.72
C ARG A 90 -15.62 3.41 3.13
N LEU A 91 -16.69 3.27 2.35
CA LEU A 91 -17.71 2.23 2.59
C LEU A 91 -17.11 0.83 2.52
N ASN A 92 -16.33 0.52 1.48
CA ASN A 92 -15.64 -0.75 1.33
C ASN A 92 -14.65 -1.02 2.49
N ARG A 93 -14.03 0.02 3.06
CA ARG A 93 -13.17 -0.12 4.23
C ARG A 93 -13.99 -0.48 5.48
N LEU A 94 -15.12 0.17 5.71
CA LEU A 94 -16.01 -0.11 6.85
C LEU A 94 -16.59 -1.52 6.76
N GLU A 95 -17.04 -1.94 5.58
CA GLU A 95 -17.58 -3.29 5.36
C GLU A 95 -16.55 -4.38 5.70
N ARG A 96 -15.30 -4.21 5.25
CA ARG A 96 -14.20 -5.14 5.57
C ARG A 96 -13.95 -5.23 7.07
N LEU A 97 -14.04 -4.12 7.80
CA LEU A 97 -13.88 -4.11 9.26
C LEU A 97 -15.03 -4.84 9.95
N ALA A 98 -16.27 -4.58 9.54
CA ALA A 98 -17.45 -5.27 10.08
C ALA A 98 -17.38 -6.78 9.84
N ARG A 99 -17.02 -7.21 8.62
CA ARG A 99 -16.82 -8.64 8.30
C ARG A 99 -15.73 -9.27 9.17
N ARG A 100 -14.62 -8.56 9.41
CA ARG A 100 -13.53 -9.05 10.28
C ARG A 100 -13.97 -9.20 11.73
N GLN A 101 -14.77 -8.26 12.25
CA GLN A 101 -15.32 -8.36 13.61
C GLN A 101 -16.24 -9.56 13.76
N GLU A 102 -17.14 -9.79 12.80
CA GLU A 102 -18.04 -10.94 12.84
C GLU A 102 -17.29 -12.28 12.79
N LEU A 103 -16.24 -12.38 11.95
CA LEU A 103 -15.40 -13.57 11.91
C LEU A 103 -14.68 -13.83 13.23
N ARG A 104 -14.20 -12.78 13.92
CA ARG A 104 -13.59 -12.90 15.25
C ARG A 104 -14.60 -13.39 16.28
N ARG A 105 -15.78 -12.77 16.34
CA ARG A 105 -16.87 -13.17 17.23
C ARG A 105 -17.23 -14.64 17.07
N ARG A 106 -17.39 -15.12 15.82
CA ARG A 106 -17.66 -16.54 15.53
C ARG A 106 -16.51 -17.46 15.93
N ALA A 107 -15.27 -17.02 15.78
CA ALA A 107 -14.11 -17.81 16.19
C ALA A 107 -14.04 -17.95 17.72
N ASP A 108 -14.34 -16.88 18.45
CA ASP A 108 -14.38 -16.88 19.91
C ASP A 108 -15.53 -17.74 20.45
N GLU A 109 -16.72 -17.67 19.84
CA GLU A 109 -17.85 -18.57 20.14
C GLU A 109 -17.49 -20.04 19.93
N ARG A 110 -16.82 -20.36 18.80
CA ARG A 110 -16.36 -21.73 18.52
C ARG A 110 -15.36 -22.22 19.55
N ARG A 111 -14.39 -21.40 19.95
CA ARG A 111 -13.42 -21.72 21.00
C ARG A 111 -14.11 -21.97 22.34
N ALA A 112 -15.05 -21.11 22.73
CA ALA A 112 -15.82 -21.26 23.96
C ALA A 112 -16.71 -22.53 23.96
N SER A 113 -17.21 -22.96 22.79
CA SER A 113 -17.96 -24.21 22.67
C SER A 113 -17.07 -25.47 22.72
N ALA A 114 -15.85 -25.40 22.18
CA ALA A 114 -14.89 -26.50 22.24
C ALA A 114 -14.45 -26.79 23.69
N ASP A 115 -14.10 -25.73 24.43
CA ASP A 115 -13.64 -25.83 25.83
C ASP A 115 -14.67 -26.49 26.77
N ARG A 116 -15.96 -26.19 26.58
CA ARG A 116 -17.05 -26.84 27.33
C ARG A 116 -17.20 -28.32 27.06
N THR A 117 -16.82 -28.78 25.87
CA THR A 117 -16.97 -30.19 25.48
C THR A 117 -15.84 -31.04 26.06
N GLU A 118 -14.65 -30.47 26.26
CA GLU A 118 -13.49 -31.16 26.84
C GLU A 118 -13.55 -31.28 28.37
N THR A 119 -14.16 -30.30 29.07
CA THR A 119 -14.27 -30.32 30.55
C THR A 119 -15.15 -31.47 31.08
N GLY A 120 -15.95 -32.13 30.23
CA GLY A 120 -16.83 -33.25 30.59
C GLY A 120 -16.24 -34.65 30.43
N GLY A 121 -15.06 -34.82 29.85
CA GLY A 121 -14.56 -36.14 29.44
C GLY A 121 -13.06 -36.30 29.52
N GLY A 122 -12.48 -36.36 30.72
CA GLY A 122 -11.11 -36.85 30.84
C GLY A 122 -10.34 -36.47 32.09
N THR A 123 -10.62 -37.13 33.21
CA THR A 123 -9.56 -37.44 34.18
C THR A 123 -8.61 -38.44 33.52
N ARG A 124 -7.63 -37.97 32.75
CA ARG A 124 -6.43 -38.75 32.41
C ARG A 124 -5.20 -38.03 32.93
N GLN A 125 -4.74 -38.61 34.03
CA GLN A 125 -3.56 -38.29 34.80
C GLN A 125 -2.30 -38.54 33.99
N GLY A 126 -1.39 -37.57 34.02
CA GLY A 126 0.05 -37.78 33.87
C GLY A 126 0.61 -37.71 32.46
N ALA A 127 1.35 -36.64 32.16
CA ALA A 127 2.81 -36.71 32.09
C ALA A 127 3.34 -35.38 31.53
N ASP A 128 3.95 -34.61 32.43
CA ASP A 128 5.25 -33.95 32.25
C ASP A 128 5.58 -33.44 30.83
N SER A 129 5.36 -32.15 30.60
CA SER A 129 5.98 -31.42 29.47
C SER A 129 6.05 -29.94 29.79
N ASP A 130 7.22 -29.58 30.31
CA ASP A 130 7.96 -28.33 30.20
C ASP A 130 7.16 -27.08 29.76
N LYS A 131 6.93 -26.18 30.71
CA LYS A 131 6.19 -24.92 30.54
C LYS A 131 7.02 -23.91 29.73
N LEU A 132 6.74 -23.76 28.44
CA LEU A 132 7.04 -22.51 27.73
C LEU A 132 6.01 -21.44 28.15
N VAL A 133 6.47 -20.49 28.96
CA VAL A 133 5.71 -19.31 29.38
C VAL A 133 5.56 -18.37 28.17
N THR A 134 4.34 -18.25 27.64
CA THR A 134 3.97 -17.18 26.70
C THR A 134 3.56 -15.92 27.49
N PRO A 135 4.27 -14.79 27.35
CA PRO A 135 3.94 -13.58 28.09
C PRO A 135 2.67 -12.90 27.54
N SER A 136 1.77 -12.51 28.46
CA SER A 136 0.57 -11.70 28.16
C SER A 136 0.94 -10.24 27.87
N ALA A 137 0.17 -9.61 26.98
CA ALA A 137 0.41 -8.27 26.42
C ALA A 137 0.38 -7.10 27.42
N ASP A 138 -0.04 -7.34 28.67
CA ASP A 138 -0.13 -6.31 29.72
C ASP A 138 1.06 -6.36 30.71
N THR A 139 2.09 -7.16 30.42
CA THR A 139 3.27 -7.23 31.28
C THR A 139 4.14 -5.98 31.07
N PRO A 140 4.39 -5.16 32.10
CA PRO A 140 5.30 -4.01 31.99
C PRO A 140 6.66 -4.52 31.51
N LEU A 141 7.24 -3.87 30.48
CA LEU A 141 8.54 -4.24 29.94
C LEU A 141 9.59 -4.14 31.07
N ASP A 142 10.00 -5.28 31.60
CA ASP A 142 11.07 -5.35 32.58
C ASP A 142 12.44 -5.28 31.90
N ASP A 143 13.46 -4.89 32.66
CA ASP A 143 14.84 -4.79 32.17
C ASP A 143 15.38 -6.14 31.65
N SER A 144 14.78 -7.26 32.05
CA SER A 144 15.15 -8.59 31.57
C SER A 144 14.71 -8.82 30.12
N MET A 145 13.55 -8.30 29.71
CA MET A 145 13.07 -8.37 28.31
C MET A 145 13.93 -7.50 27.39
N VAL A 146 14.35 -6.32 27.87
CA VAL A 146 15.29 -5.46 27.14
C VAL A 146 16.65 -6.14 26.96
N GLY A 147 17.12 -6.86 27.99
CA GLY A 147 18.32 -7.70 27.90
C GLY A 147 18.20 -8.76 26.82
N ARG A 148 17.12 -9.56 26.85
CA ARG A 148 16.87 -10.60 25.85
C ARG A 148 16.75 -10.06 24.43
N LEU A 149 16.11 -8.91 24.24
CA LEU A 149 16.00 -8.27 22.93
C LEU A 149 17.36 -7.82 22.40
N LYS A 150 18.24 -7.27 23.25
CA LYS A 150 19.60 -6.89 22.86
C LYS A 150 20.46 -8.08 22.48
N ASP A 151 20.32 -9.20 23.19
CA ASP A 151 21.04 -10.43 22.85
C ASP A 151 20.55 -11.01 21.52
N LEU A 152 19.24 -10.96 21.25
CA LEU A 152 18.65 -11.40 20.00
C LEU A 152 19.10 -10.55 18.80
N ILE A 153 19.23 -9.23 18.99
CA ILE A 153 19.79 -8.31 17.98
C ILE A 153 21.28 -8.63 17.73
N ARG A 154 22.08 -8.85 18.78
CA ARG A 154 23.50 -9.24 18.60
C ARG A 154 23.67 -10.55 17.87
N ASP A 155 22.85 -11.54 18.18
CA ASP A 155 22.90 -12.83 17.48
C ASP A 155 22.45 -12.70 16.02
N PHE A 156 21.49 -11.81 15.74
CA PHE A 156 21.09 -11.48 14.38
C PHE A 156 22.22 -10.80 13.59
N ASP A 157 22.89 -9.81 14.18
CA ASP A 157 24.05 -9.13 13.56
C ASP A 157 25.21 -10.11 13.31
N ARG A 158 25.44 -11.05 14.24
CA ARG A 158 26.46 -12.08 14.12
C ARG A 158 26.14 -13.08 12.99
N GLN A 159 24.87 -13.40 12.77
CA GLN A 159 24.43 -14.25 11.66
C GLN A 159 24.44 -13.52 10.30
N GLY A 160 24.09 -12.23 10.28
CA GLY A 160 24.06 -11.39 9.08
C GLY A 160 25.44 -11.14 8.43
N GLY A 161 26.53 -11.31 9.18
CA GLY A 161 27.90 -11.13 8.68
C GLY A 161 28.55 -12.34 7.98
N SER A 162 27.94 -13.53 8.01
CA SER A 162 28.58 -14.76 7.48
C SER A 162 28.20 -15.15 6.05
N GLY A 163 27.31 -14.40 5.41
CA GLY A 163 26.78 -14.70 4.06
C GLY A 163 27.58 -14.13 2.88
N GLY A 164 28.80 -13.65 3.10
CA GLY A 164 29.65 -13.05 2.07
C GLY A 164 30.88 -13.92 1.77
N ARG A 165 30.69 -14.97 0.98
CA ARG A 165 31.74 -15.60 0.16
C ARG A 165 31.15 -16.44 -0.95
#